data_AF-A0A251TTH6-F1
#
_entry.id   AF-A0A251TTH6-F1
#
_cell.length_a   1.000
_cell.length_b   1.000
_cell.length_c   1.000
_cell.angle_alpha   90.00
_cell.angle_beta   90.00
_cell.angle_gamma   90.00
#
_symmetry.space_group_name_H-M   'P 1'
#
loop_
_entity.id
_entity.type
_entity.pdbx_description
1 polymer ?
#
loop_
_entity_poly.entity_id
_entity_poly.type
_entity_poly.pdbx_seq_one_letter_code
_entity_poly.pdbx_strand_id
1 'polypeptide(L)'
;MLYEFNIMSISLPNIKDPIMIPWFKLESSSLSFDVPCCPKNKRLRGINVTCKYKILGDDSAWFCKVSKSYGVDLMYNPRVFGKPESGELCIWLSYWPIGNKLDTGDTVNVSIVVLSGLEVLECGVSLVYSDHETLEINTKWEEVLGGGLSGFQLSTGAYYLCRRW
;
A
#
# COMPACT_ATOMS: atom_id res chain seq x y z
N MET A 1 9.81 1.42 11.72
CA MET A 1 8.62 0.66 11.27
C MET A 1 7.41 1.28 11.93
N LEU A 2 6.37 1.57 11.16
CA LEU A 2 5.10 2.16 11.59
C LEU A 2 3.98 1.12 11.42
N TYR A 3 3.08 1.04 12.39
CA TYR A 3 1.93 0.13 12.34
C TYR A 3 0.66 0.87 12.73
N GLU A 4 -0.24 1.07 11.76
CA GLU A 4 -1.48 1.84 11.91
C GLU A 4 -2.55 1.22 11.01
N PHE A 5 -3.81 1.12 11.47
CA PHE A 5 -4.90 0.54 10.67
C PHE A 5 -4.62 -0.90 10.17
N ASN A 6 -3.85 -1.67 10.95
CA ASN A 6 -3.25 -2.96 10.56
C ASN A 6 -2.37 -2.93 9.30
N ILE A 7 -2.05 -1.74 8.78
CA ILE A 7 -1.07 -1.50 7.72
C ILE A 7 0.28 -1.33 8.40
N MET A 8 1.26 -2.10 7.94
CA MET A 8 2.64 -1.96 8.38
C MET A 8 3.41 -1.23 7.29
N SER A 9 4.13 -0.17 7.64
CA SER A 9 5.00 0.53 6.69
C SER A 9 6.38 0.85 7.25
N ILE A 10 7.35 0.99 6.36
CA ILE A 10 8.73 1.33 6.70
C ILE A 10 9.35 2.13 5.55
N SER A 11 10.16 3.12 5.91
CA SER A 11 10.99 3.85 4.96
C SER A 11 12.45 3.46 5.17
N LEU A 12 13.12 3.21 4.05
CA LEU A 12 14.51 2.81 3.99
C LEU A 12 15.27 3.85 3.18
N PRO A 13 15.90 4.84 3.82
CA PRO A 13 16.70 5.85 3.13
C PRO A 13 18.01 5.27 2.62
N ASN A 14 18.56 5.88 1.57
CA ASN A 14 19.90 5.64 1.04
C ASN A 14 20.15 4.20 0.53
N ILE A 15 19.08 3.51 0.09
CA ILE A 15 19.20 2.20 -0.56
C ILE A 15 19.54 2.41 -2.03
N LYS A 16 20.75 2.01 -2.43
CA LYS A 16 21.20 2.03 -3.82
C LYS A 16 20.61 0.91 -4.66
N ASP A 17 20.37 -0.26 -4.05
CA ASP A 17 19.81 -1.41 -4.75
C ASP A 17 18.94 -2.25 -3.79
N PRO A 18 17.60 -2.17 -3.88
CA PRO A 18 16.74 -2.98 -3.04
C PRO A 18 16.78 -4.45 -3.49
N ILE A 19 17.18 -5.33 -2.58
CA ILE A 19 17.09 -6.80 -2.77
C ILE A 19 15.62 -7.24 -3.01
N MET A 20 14.64 -6.42 -2.62
CA MET A 20 13.23 -6.66 -2.92
C MET A 20 12.85 -6.15 -4.30
N ILE A 21 12.82 -7.06 -5.27
CA ILE A 21 12.26 -6.80 -6.60
C ILE A 21 10.75 -7.05 -6.52
N PRO A 22 9.90 -6.02 -6.67
CA PRO A 22 8.46 -6.23 -6.67
C PRO A 22 8.02 -7.01 -7.91
N TRP A 23 6.95 -7.78 -7.79
CA TRP A 23 6.43 -8.61 -8.88
C TRP A 23 5.98 -7.75 -10.07
N PHE A 24 5.26 -6.66 -9.77
CA PHE A 24 4.89 -5.64 -10.73
C PHE A 24 5.67 -4.37 -10.41
N LYS A 25 6.26 -3.74 -11.42
CA LYS A 25 7.08 -2.54 -11.28
C LYS A 25 6.88 -1.63 -12.48
N LEU A 26 6.75 -0.33 -12.22
CA LEU A 26 6.67 0.68 -13.26
C LEU A 26 7.40 1.96 -12.83
N GLU A 27 8.15 2.57 -13.75
CA GLU A 27 8.79 3.89 -13.58
C GLU A 27 7.73 5.00 -13.68
N SER A 28 6.77 4.97 -12.76
CA SER A 28 5.73 5.99 -12.62
C SER A 28 5.17 5.96 -11.20
N SER A 29 4.29 6.92 -10.87
CA SER A 29 3.64 6.99 -9.56
C SER A 29 2.48 6.01 -9.37
N SER A 30 2.09 5.26 -10.40
CA SER A 30 0.93 4.36 -10.32
C SER A 30 1.10 3.14 -11.21
N LEU A 31 0.53 2.01 -10.82
CA LEU A 31 0.43 0.84 -11.68
C LEU A 31 -0.91 0.14 -11.49
N SER A 32 -1.31 -0.60 -12.50
CA SER A 32 -2.45 -1.52 -12.43
C SER A 32 -1.99 -2.93 -12.70
N PHE A 33 -2.62 -3.90 -12.07
CA PHE A 33 -2.39 -5.32 -12.32
C PHE A 33 -3.67 -6.11 -12.09
N ASP A 34 -3.79 -7.25 -12.77
CA ASP A 34 -4.87 -8.20 -12.52
C ASP A 34 -4.40 -9.22 -11.46
N VAL A 35 -5.26 -9.51 -10.50
CA VAL A 35 -4.98 -10.49 -9.45
C VAL A 35 -4.85 -11.88 -10.10
N PRO A 36 -3.66 -12.51 -10.06
CA PRO A 36 -3.44 -13.80 -10.70
C PRO A 36 -4.13 -14.92 -9.91
N CYS A 37 -4.27 -16.08 -10.55
CA CYS A 37 -4.72 -17.29 -9.86
C CYS A 37 -3.83 -17.59 -8.66
N CYS A 38 -4.45 -17.87 -7.51
CA CYS A 38 -3.71 -18.18 -6.30
C CYS A 38 -2.90 -19.48 -6.49
N PRO A 39 -1.62 -19.53 -6.05
CA PRO A 39 -0.83 -20.76 -6.11
C PRO A 39 -1.50 -21.92 -5.35
N LYS A 40 -1.23 -23.15 -5.78
CA LYS A 40 -1.82 -24.36 -5.17
C LYS A 40 -1.54 -24.39 -3.66
N ASN A 41 -2.58 -24.66 -2.87
CA ASN A 41 -2.52 -24.72 -1.40
C ASN A 41 -2.02 -23.43 -0.73
N LYS A 42 -2.09 -22.28 -1.41
CA LYS A 42 -1.81 -20.98 -0.83
C LYS A 42 -3.07 -20.11 -0.82
N ARG A 43 -3.07 -19.10 0.03
CA ARG A 43 -4.07 -18.05 0.11
C ARG A 43 -3.41 -16.67 0.03
N LEU A 44 -4.00 -15.75 -0.74
CA LEU A 44 -3.60 -14.36 -0.77
C LEU A 44 -3.93 -13.70 0.58
N ARG A 45 -2.92 -13.14 1.24
CA ARG A 45 -3.04 -12.43 2.52
C ARG A 45 -3.07 -10.92 2.35
N GLY A 46 -2.45 -10.41 1.30
CA GLY A 46 -2.40 -8.98 1.06
C GLY A 46 -1.43 -8.62 -0.03
N ILE A 47 -1.11 -7.33 -0.09
CA ILE A 47 -0.15 -6.78 -1.04
C ILE A 47 0.93 -5.98 -0.30
N ASN A 48 2.15 -6.06 -0.81
CA ASN A 48 3.21 -5.11 -0.48
C ASN A 48 3.24 -4.05 -1.58
N VAL A 49 3.13 -2.79 -1.19
CA VAL A 49 3.36 -1.64 -2.07
C VAL A 49 4.76 -1.11 -1.80
N THR A 50 5.49 -0.84 -2.88
CA THR A 50 6.81 -0.21 -2.87
C THR A 50 6.72 1.12 -3.59
N CYS A 51 7.30 2.16 -2.99
CA CYS A 51 7.43 3.48 -3.61
C CYS A 51 8.89 3.93 -3.49
N LYS A 52 9.55 4.18 -4.62
CA LYS A 52 10.86 4.82 -4.67
C LYS A 52 10.65 6.32 -4.91
N TYR A 53 11.22 7.15 -4.04
CA TYR A 53 11.02 8.59 -4.11
C TYR A 53 12.27 9.36 -3.66
N LYS A 54 12.27 10.64 -3.99
CA LYS A 54 13.16 11.66 -3.42
C LYS A 54 12.33 12.83 -2.89
N ILE A 55 12.91 13.59 -1.99
CA ILE A 55 12.26 14.76 -1.38
C ILE A 55 12.68 16.02 -2.14
N LEU A 56 11.71 16.87 -2.46
CA LEU A 56 11.92 18.11 -3.21
C LEU A 56 11.78 19.38 -2.34
N GLY A 57 11.21 19.26 -1.14
CA GLY A 57 10.96 20.41 -0.26
C GLY A 57 10.88 19.99 1.20
N ASP A 58 10.70 20.98 2.08
CA ASP A 58 10.72 20.72 3.51
C ASP A 58 9.47 20.01 4.04
N ASP A 59 8.33 20.38 3.49
CA ASP A 59 7.03 19.77 3.74
C ASP A 59 6.66 18.84 2.59
N SER A 60 6.19 17.62 2.91
CA SER A 60 5.65 16.70 1.91
C SER A 60 4.29 16.19 2.33
N ALA A 61 3.33 16.30 1.42
CA ALA A 61 1.99 15.79 1.59
C ALA A 61 1.69 14.79 0.48
N TRP A 62 1.36 13.55 0.84
CA TRP A 62 1.11 12.48 -0.10
C TRP A 62 0.32 11.34 0.57
N PHE A 63 -0.27 10.46 -0.22
CA PHE A 63 -0.90 9.23 0.27
C PHE A 63 -0.81 8.12 -0.76
N CYS A 64 -0.86 6.87 -0.30
CA CYS A 64 -1.00 5.70 -1.16
C CYS A 64 -2.48 5.36 -1.30
N LYS A 65 -2.95 5.20 -2.54
CA LYS A 65 -4.31 4.75 -2.86
C LYS A 65 -4.25 3.35 -3.48
N VAL A 66 -5.05 2.45 -2.94
CA VAL A 66 -5.33 1.13 -3.52
C VAL A 66 -6.81 1.10 -3.85
N SER A 67 -7.13 0.82 -5.12
CA SER A 67 -8.49 0.81 -5.64
C SER A 67 -8.74 -0.40 -6.53
N LYS A 68 -10.00 -0.76 -6.67
CA LYS A 68 -10.49 -1.86 -7.50
C LYS A 68 -11.62 -1.34 -8.38
N SER A 69 -11.67 -1.77 -9.64
CA SER A 69 -12.63 -1.26 -10.65
C SER A 69 -14.10 -1.29 -10.20
N TYR A 70 -14.46 -2.24 -9.33
CA TYR A 70 -15.79 -2.37 -8.73
C TYR A 70 -15.68 -2.71 -7.23
N GLY A 71 -14.96 -1.88 -6.47
CA GLY A 71 -14.65 -2.19 -5.07
C GLY A 71 -14.45 -0.98 -4.18
N VAL A 72 -13.77 -1.23 -3.05
CA VAL A 72 -13.48 -0.21 -2.03
C VAL A 72 -12.18 0.51 -2.39
N ASP A 73 -12.21 1.84 -2.32
CA ASP A 73 -11.05 2.71 -2.41
C ASP A 73 -10.46 2.90 -1.01
N LEU A 74 -9.22 2.42 -0.82
CA LEU A 74 -8.48 2.63 0.42
C LEU A 74 -7.34 3.62 0.14
N MET A 75 -7.34 4.72 0.87
CA MET A 75 -6.30 5.72 0.82
C MET A 75 -5.61 5.75 2.18
N TYR A 76 -4.28 5.60 2.21
CA TYR A 76 -3.48 5.60 3.42
C TYR A 76 -2.45 6.72 3.36
N ASN A 77 -2.56 7.65 4.31
CA ASN A 77 -1.55 8.66 4.58
C ASN A 77 -0.80 8.25 5.86
N PRO A 78 0.45 7.75 5.75
CA PRO A 78 1.22 7.36 6.92
C PRO A 78 1.52 8.58 7.80
N ARG A 79 1.33 8.45 9.11
CA ARG A 79 1.63 9.55 10.05
C ARG A 79 3.08 10.00 9.99
N VAL A 80 3.99 9.05 9.77
CA VAL A 80 5.42 9.28 9.63
C VAL A 80 5.98 8.45 8.48
N PHE A 81 6.86 9.04 7.70
CA PHE A 81 7.62 8.39 6.64
C PHE A 81 9.06 8.93 6.65
N GLY A 82 9.98 8.24 5.97
CA GLY A 82 11.39 8.61 5.94
C GLY A 82 11.63 9.85 5.09
N LYS A 83 12.40 10.80 5.63
CA LYS A 83 12.93 11.92 4.84
C LYS A 83 14.40 11.62 4.53
N PRO A 84 14.75 11.17 3.31
CA PRO A 84 16.15 11.04 2.91
C PRO A 84 16.84 12.41 2.91
N GLU A 85 18.18 12.41 2.86
CA GLU A 85 18.95 13.63 2.64
C GLU A 85 18.64 14.22 1.25
N SER A 86 18.93 15.51 1.06
CA SER A 86 18.67 16.20 -0.20
C SER A 86 19.41 15.51 -1.36
N GLY A 87 18.66 15.07 -2.37
CA GLY A 87 19.19 14.35 -3.53
C GLY A 87 19.34 12.84 -3.34
N GLU A 88 19.19 12.33 -2.11
CA GLU A 88 19.20 10.90 -1.82
C GLU A 88 17.84 10.25 -2.07
N LEU A 89 17.88 8.95 -2.32
CA LEU A 89 16.70 8.13 -2.61
C LEU A 89 16.19 7.44 -1.36
N CYS A 90 14.87 7.32 -1.25
CA CYS A 90 14.24 6.50 -0.22
C CYS A 90 13.26 5.52 -0.84
N ILE A 91 13.14 4.36 -0.21
CA ILE A 91 12.14 3.35 -0.54
C ILE A 91 11.16 3.28 0.62
N TRP A 92 9.89 3.55 0.34
CA TRP A 92 8.79 3.26 1.26
C TRP A 92 8.18 1.91 0.89
N LEU A 93 8.04 1.04 1.89
CA LEU A 93 7.41 -0.26 1.79
C LEU A 93 6.19 -0.28 2.69
N SER A 94 5.09 -0.85 2.21
CA SER A 94 3.85 -0.95 2.99
C SER A 94 3.14 -2.25 2.71
N TYR A 95 2.85 -3.01 3.76
CA TYR A 95 2.02 -4.21 3.72
C TYR A 95 0.56 -3.86 4.02
N TRP A 96 -0.33 -4.28 3.14
CA TRP A 96 -1.77 -4.09 3.21
C TRP A 96 -2.47 -5.43 3.36
N PRO A 97 -3.13 -5.73 4.49
CA PRO A 97 -3.72 -7.04 4.78
C PRO A 97 -5.06 -7.29 4.06
N ILE A 98 -5.20 -6.86 2.82
CA ILE A 98 -6.47 -6.83 2.07
C ILE A 98 -6.72 -8.08 1.21
N GLY A 99 -5.92 -9.14 1.38
CA GLY A 99 -5.95 -10.30 0.47
C GLY A 99 -7.28 -11.05 0.44
N ASN A 100 -8.06 -11.01 1.53
CA ASN A 100 -9.40 -11.60 1.58
C ASN A 100 -10.49 -10.77 0.84
N LYS A 101 -10.12 -9.64 0.21
CA LYS A 101 -11.01 -8.79 -0.58
C LYS A 101 -10.61 -8.69 -2.05
N LEU A 102 -9.54 -9.39 -2.43
CA LEU A 102 -9.01 -9.44 -3.78
C LEU A 102 -9.31 -10.81 -4.36
N ASP A 103 -10.21 -10.85 -5.33
CA ASP A 103 -10.60 -12.06 -6.03
C ASP A 103 -9.72 -12.24 -7.28
N THR A 104 -9.55 -13.49 -7.72
CA THR A 104 -8.81 -13.77 -8.96
C THR A 104 -9.48 -13.07 -10.13
N GLY A 105 -8.69 -12.35 -10.94
CA GLY A 105 -9.18 -11.57 -12.08
C GLY A 105 -9.65 -10.15 -11.74
N ASP A 106 -9.68 -9.75 -10.46
CA ASP A 106 -9.87 -8.33 -10.11
C ASP A 106 -8.72 -7.49 -10.69
N THR A 107 -9.05 -6.39 -11.36
CA THR A 107 -8.07 -5.35 -11.68
C THR A 107 -7.90 -4.41 -10.49
N VAL A 108 -6.68 -4.34 -9.98
CA VAL A 108 -6.28 -3.48 -8.86
C VAL A 108 -5.40 -2.35 -9.38
N ASN A 109 -5.73 -1.12 -9.01
CA ASN A 109 -4.91 0.05 -9.25
C ASN A 109 -4.27 0.54 -7.95
N VAL A 110 -2.95 0.71 -7.97
CA VAL A 110 -2.16 1.28 -6.89
C VAL A 110 -1.54 2.58 -7.38
N SER A 111 -1.74 3.66 -6.63
CA SER A 111 -1.17 4.97 -6.95
C SER A 111 -0.61 5.66 -5.72
N ILE A 112 0.50 6.34 -5.89
CA ILE A 112 1.09 7.25 -4.92
C ILE A 112 0.69 8.66 -5.35
N VAL A 113 -0.27 9.23 -4.63
CA VAL A 113 -0.79 10.57 -4.92
C VAL A 113 0.03 11.58 -4.13
N VAL A 114 0.77 12.42 -4.85
CA VAL A 114 1.58 13.50 -4.28
C VAL A 114 0.82 14.81 -4.37
N LEU A 115 0.68 15.49 -3.24
CA LEU A 115 0.17 16.85 -3.16
C LEU A 115 1.30 17.88 -3.13
N SER A 116 2.42 17.57 -2.46
CA SER A 116 3.61 18.43 -2.42
C SER A 116 4.87 17.69 -1.94
N GLY A 117 6.04 18.25 -2.26
CA GLY A 117 7.31 17.97 -1.58
C GLY A 117 7.96 16.60 -1.84
N LEU A 118 7.37 15.75 -2.67
CA LEU A 118 7.84 14.40 -2.96
C LEU A 118 7.82 14.15 -4.47
N GLU A 119 8.84 13.49 -5.01
CA GLU A 119 8.83 13.00 -6.39
C GLU A 119 8.90 11.47 -6.39
N VAL A 120 7.89 10.83 -6.97
CA VAL A 120 7.84 9.37 -7.11
C VAL A 120 8.54 8.98 -8.39
N LEU A 121 9.56 8.14 -8.26
CA LEU A 121 10.35 7.62 -9.38
C LEU A 121 9.84 6.25 -9.82
N GLU A 122 9.32 5.47 -8.88
CA GLU A 122 8.90 4.10 -9.14
C GLU A 122 7.81 3.67 -8.17
N CYS A 123 6.83 2.95 -8.70
CA CYS A 123 5.82 2.24 -7.92
C CYS A 123 5.95 0.74 -8.21
N GLY A 124 5.79 -0.07 -7.17
CA GLY A 124 5.86 -1.52 -7.26
C GLY A 124 4.82 -2.20 -6.37
N VAL A 125 4.40 -3.39 -6.78
CA VAL A 125 3.49 -4.24 -6.02
C VAL A 125 3.99 -5.68 -5.98
N SER A 126 3.89 -6.32 -4.81
CA SER A 126 4.08 -7.76 -4.65
C SER A 126 2.90 -8.37 -3.93
N LEU A 127 2.54 -9.60 -4.28
CA LEU A 127 1.47 -10.35 -3.63
C LEU A 127 2.05 -11.18 -2.49
N VAL A 128 1.36 -11.17 -1.35
CA VAL A 128 1.78 -11.90 -0.14
C VAL A 128 0.87 -13.10 0.05
N TYR A 129 1.44 -14.29 0.01
CA TYR A 129 0.71 -15.55 0.17
C TYR A 129 1.10 -16.27 1.46
N SER A 130 0.19 -17.06 2.02
CA SER A 130 0.47 -18.01 3.09
C SER A 130 -0.13 -19.38 2.78
N ASP A 131 0.27 -20.41 3.53
CA ASP A 131 -0.42 -21.70 3.54
C ASP A 131 -1.84 -21.59 4.12
N HIS A 132 -2.72 -22.52 3.73
CA HIS A 132 -4.15 -22.53 4.11
C HIS A 132 -4.41 -22.82 5.60
N GLU A 133 -3.40 -23.21 6.39
CA GLU A 133 -3.57 -23.69 7.77
C GLU A 133 -3.93 -22.61 8.82
N THR A 134 -4.13 -21.36 8.40
CA THR A 134 -4.51 -20.27 9.32
C THR A 134 -5.94 -19.82 9.06
N LEU A 135 -6.81 -20.29 9.97
CA LEU A 135 -8.26 -20.10 10.10
C LEU A 135 -8.85 -18.91 9.34
N GLU A 136 -9.95 -19.19 8.65
CA GLU A 136 -10.82 -18.19 8.06
C GLU A 136 -11.44 -17.34 9.17
N ILE A 137 -11.16 -16.05 9.15
CA ILE A 137 -12.13 -15.09 9.67
C ILE A 137 -12.69 -14.41 8.43
N ASN A 138 -13.99 -14.59 8.19
CA ASN A 138 -14.77 -13.75 7.29
C ASN A 138 -14.91 -12.35 7.92
N THR A 139 -13.78 -11.70 8.15
CA THR A 139 -13.70 -10.38 8.76
C THR A 139 -14.10 -9.34 7.73
N LYS A 140 -14.92 -8.37 8.13
CA LYS A 140 -15.19 -7.17 7.33
C LYS A 140 -13.87 -6.41 7.11
N TRP A 141 -13.75 -5.67 6.01
CA TRP A 141 -12.55 -4.85 5.73
C TRP A 141 -12.28 -3.87 6.89
N GLU A 142 -13.34 -3.44 7.58
CA GLU A 142 -13.32 -2.69 8.83
C GLU A 142 -12.51 -3.38 9.92
N GLU A 143 -12.81 -4.64 10.17
CA GLU A 143 -12.13 -5.46 11.17
C GLU A 143 -10.71 -5.82 10.72
N VAL A 144 -10.51 -6.03 9.41
CA VAL A 144 -9.19 -6.26 8.80
C VAL A 144 -8.23 -5.09 9.03
N LEU A 145 -8.72 -3.84 9.00
CA LEU A 145 -7.90 -2.64 9.23
C LEU A 145 -8.03 -2.09 10.67
N GLY A 146 -8.40 -2.93 11.63
CA GLY A 146 -8.32 -2.62 13.06
C GLY A 146 -9.63 -2.19 13.73
N GLY A 147 -10.75 -2.28 13.03
CA GLY A 147 -12.09 -1.88 13.50
C GLY A 147 -12.31 -0.36 13.46
N GLY A 148 -13.57 0.07 13.43
CA GLY A 148 -13.94 1.48 13.66
C GLY A 148 -13.59 2.45 12.51
N LEU A 149 -13.76 2.05 11.26
CA LEU A 149 -13.34 2.87 10.11
C LEU A 149 -14.37 3.89 9.62
N SER A 150 -15.55 3.94 10.24
CA SER A 150 -16.61 4.90 9.91
C SER A 150 -16.12 6.35 10.00
N GLY A 151 -15.23 6.68 10.96
CA GLY A 151 -14.63 8.00 11.09
C GLY A 151 -13.67 8.39 9.96
N PHE A 152 -13.27 7.43 9.12
CA PHE A 152 -12.38 7.63 7.97
C PHE A 152 -13.11 7.52 6.63
N GLN A 153 -14.43 7.28 6.65
CA GLN A 153 -15.22 7.17 5.43
C GLN A 153 -15.40 8.54 4.77
N LEU A 154 -15.03 8.64 3.49
CA LEU A 154 -15.25 9.84 2.68
C LEU A 154 -16.59 9.75 1.93
N SER A 155 -16.91 8.57 1.41
CA SER A 155 -18.15 8.25 0.70
C SER A 155 -18.41 6.74 0.77
N THR A 156 -19.52 6.28 0.21
CA THR A 156 -19.82 4.84 0.14
C THR A 156 -18.69 4.10 -0.59
N GLY A 157 -17.97 3.25 0.14
CA GLY A 157 -16.87 2.47 -0.42
C GLY A 157 -15.54 3.21 -0.57
N ALA A 158 -15.36 4.42 -0.01
CA ALA A 158 -14.08 5.13 -0.04
C ALA A 158 -13.64 5.59 1.35
N TYR A 159 -12.40 5.29 1.72
CA TYR A 159 -11.87 5.53 3.06
C TYR A 159 -10.49 6.18 3.01
N TYR A 160 -10.30 7.22 3.82
CA TYR A 160 -9.04 7.95 3.98
C TYR A 160 -8.46 7.73 5.37
N LEU A 161 -7.58 6.72 5.45
CA LEU A 161 -6.88 6.26 6.64
C LEU A 161 -5.72 7.21 6.93
N CYS A 162 -5.98 8.21 7.77
CA CYS A 162 -4.99 9.17 8.22
C CYS A 162 -5.15 9.39 9.72
N ARG A 163 -4.04 9.55 10.46
CA ARG A 163 -4.13 10.03 11.85
C ARG A 163 -3.96 11.55 11.82
N ARG A 164 -5.06 12.28 12.01
CA ARG A 164 -5.04 13.75 12.16
C ARG A 164 -4.36 14.13 13.49
N TRP A 165 -3.67 15.28 13.47
CA TRP A 165 -3.12 15.95 14.64
C TRP A 165 -4.22 16.65 15.43
#